data_AF-A0A969KNA7-F1
#
_entry.id   AF-A0A969KNA7-F1
#
_cell.length_a   1.000
_cell.length_b   1.000
_cell.length_c   1.000
_cell.angle_alpha   90.00
_cell.angle_beta   90.00
_cell.angle_gamma   90.00
#
_symmetry.space_group_name_H-M   'P 1'
#
loop_
_entity.id
_entity.type
_entity.pdbx_description
1 polymer ?
#
loop_
_entity_poly.entity_id
_entity_poly.type
_entity_poly.pdbx_seq_one_letter_code
_entity_poly.pdbx_strand_id
1 'polypeptide(L)'
;MSEVSAPGTGDGAKKTNIQSQLTDWNIAIEDLLEANQAEMAAALATVILRKLPRHLPTYQRLLRATWLLKRWDEGRRLGAQAASGRPQQPAGVARRGACSRAAWRASARPRHLAARLRGRSL
;
A
#
# COMPACT_ATOMS: atom_id res chain seq x y z
N MET A 1 6.93 18.50 50.51
CA MET A 1 7.09 17.15 49.92
C MET A 1 5.76 16.84 49.24
N SER A 2 5.48 17.40 48.06
CA SER A 2 6.04 17.08 46.74
C SER A 2 5.84 15.62 46.37
N GLU A 3 4.71 15.30 45.74
CA GLU A 3 4.71 14.45 44.56
C GLU A 3 3.51 14.81 43.68
N VAL A 4 3.76 15.75 42.76
CA VAL A 4 2.90 15.99 41.61
C VAL A 4 3.14 14.82 40.66
N SER A 5 2.25 13.83 40.72
CA SER A 5 2.24 12.72 39.79
C SER A 5 1.59 13.20 38.49
N ALA A 6 2.42 13.44 37.47
CA ALA A 6 1.97 13.90 36.17
C ALA A 6 1.18 12.79 35.44
N PRO A 7 -0.04 13.05 34.94
CA PRO A 7 -0.75 12.07 34.14
C PRO A 7 -0.17 12.03 32.71
N GLY A 8 0.25 10.84 32.28
CA GLY A 8 0.60 10.56 30.89
C GLY A 8 -0.62 10.57 29.98
N THR A 9 -1.17 11.74 29.67
CA THR A 9 -2.50 11.91 29.01
C THR A 9 -2.43 12.14 27.50
N GLY A 10 -1.33 11.76 26.83
CA GLY A 10 -1.12 12.10 25.42
C GLY A 10 -1.53 11.03 24.39
N ASP A 11 -1.40 9.75 24.75
CA ASP A 11 -1.43 8.65 23.77
C ASP A 11 -2.80 7.92 23.73
N GLY A 12 -3.53 7.90 24.84
CA GLY A 12 -4.88 7.30 24.93
C GLY A 12 -5.94 8.09 24.16
N ALA A 13 -5.94 9.43 24.29
CA ALA A 13 -6.90 10.31 23.60
C ALA A 13 -6.73 10.30 22.06
N LYS A 14 -5.51 10.08 21.57
CA LYS A 14 -5.24 9.95 20.13
C LYS A 14 -5.72 8.61 19.59
N LYS A 15 -5.52 7.52 20.35
CA LYS A 15 -6.01 6.17 19.99
C LYS A 15 -7.52 6.13 19.92
N THR A 16 -8.23 6.74 20.87
CA THR A 16 -9.70 6.79 20.87
C THR A 16 -10.26 7.60 19.70
N ASN A 17 -9.62 8.72 19.34
CA ASN A 17 -10.02 9.53 18.17
C ASN A 17 -9.85 8.76 16.85
N ILE A 18 -8.73 8.06 16.66
CA ILE A 18 -8.50 7.23 15.47
C ILE A 18 -9.52 6.09 15.38
N GLN A 19 -9.88 5.48 16.51
CA GLN A 19 -10.88 4.41 16.56
C GLN A 19 -12.30 4.91 16.22
N SER A 20 -12.70 6.08 16.73
CA SER A 20 -14.01 6.66 16.40
C SER A 20 -14.09 7.01 14.92
N GLN A 21 -13.06 7.67 14.38
CA GLN A 21 -12.99 7.99 12.95
C GLN A 21 -13.01 6.72 12.09
N LEU A 22 -12.25 5.68 12.43
CA LEU A 22 -12.27 4.43 11.68
C LEU A 22 -13.65 3.76 11.69
N THR A 23 -14.38 3.89 12.80
CA THR A 23 -15.76 3.39 12.92
C THR A 23 -16.69 4.15 11.97
N ASP A 24 -16.64 5.49 11.98
CA ASP A 24 -17.44 6.34 11.09
C ASP A 24 -17.18 6.03 9.61
N TRP A 25 -15.90 5.83 9.25
CA TRP A 25 -15.51 5.50 7.89
C TRP A 25 -15.97 4.10 7.48
N ASN A 26 -16.01 3.13 8.41
CA ASN A 26 -16.54 1.81 8.13
C ASN A 26 -18.05 1.85 7.89
N ILE A 27 -18.80 2.64 8.67
CA ILE A 27 -20.24 2.86 8.47
C ILE A 27 -20.49 3.48 7.09
N ALA A 28 -19.77 4.56 6.76
CA ALA A 28 -19.89 5.21 5.46
C ALA A 28 -19.63 4.28 4.27
N ILE A 29 -18.70 3.31 4.40
CA ILE A 29 -18.48 2.31 3.34
C ILE A 29 -19.68 1.38 3.19
N GLU A 30 -20.30 0.93 4.28
CA GLU A 30 -21.48 0.08 4.21
C GLU A 30 -22.66 0.84 3.59
N ASP A 31 -22.89 2.09 3.98
CA ASP A 31 -23.95 2.93 3.40
C ASP A 31 -23.76 3.07 1.87
N LEU A 32 -22.53 3.26 1.40
CA LEU A 32 -22.20 3.32 -0.03
C LEU A 32 -22.44 1.98 -0.73
N LEU A 33 -22.15 0.85 -0.07
CA LEU A 33 -22.40 -0.47 -0.62
C LEU A 33 -23.91 -0.77 -0.72
N GLU A 34 -24.69 -0.36 0.28
CA GLU A 34 -26.15 -0.49 0.30
C GLU A 34 -26.81 0.40 -0.76
N ALA A 35 -26.28 1.61 -0.96
CA ALA A 35 -26.70 2.52 -2.03
C ALA A 35 -26.23 2.10 -3.44
N ASN A 36 -25.61 0.91 -3.59
CA ASN A 36 -25.02 0.41 -4.84
C ASN A 36 -23.95 1.34 -5.46
N GLN A 37 -23.33 2.20 -4.65
CA GLN A 37 -22.24 3.10 -5.04
C GLN A 37 -20.89 2.40 -4.84
N ALA A 38 -20.75 1.22 -5.45
CA ALA A 38 -19.60 0.35 -5.22
C ALA A 38 -18.25 0.97 -5.65
N GLU A 39 -18.24 1.90 -6.61
CA GLU A 39 -17.01 2.64 -6.98
C GLU A 39 -16.52 3.56 -5.86
N MET A 40 -17.43 4.32 -5.25
CA MET A 40 -17.11 5.22 -4.14
C MET A 40 -16.70 4.42 -2.90
N ALA A 41 -17.40 3.32 -2.61
CA ALA A 41 -17.03 2.40 -1.55
C ALA A 41 -15.60 1.84 -1.74
N ALA A 42 -15.25 1.42 -2.96
CA ALA A 42 -13.92 0.92 -3.28
C ALA A 42 -12.83 2.00 -3.17
N ALA A 43 -13.12 3.23 -3.59
CA ALA A 43 -12.21 4.36 -3.46
C ALA A 43 -11.92 4.68 -1.99
N LEU A 44 -12.97 4.79 -1.16
CA LEU A 44 -12.85 5.08 0.27
C LEU A 44 -12.09 3.96 1.01
N ALA A 45 -12.43 2.70 0.75
CA ALA A 45 -11.73 1.55 1.31
C ALA A 45 -10.24 1.53 0.94
N THR A 46 -9.88 1.92 -0.29
CA THR A 46 -8.47 2.03 -0.72
C THR A 46 -7.73 3.13 0.03
N VAL A 47 -8.37 4.27 0.32
CA VAL A 47 -7.76 5.34 1.13
C VAL A 47 -7.47 4.85 2.54
N ILE A 48 -8.42 4.15 3.18
CA ILE A 48 -8.22 3.57 4.51
C ILE A 48 -7.07 2.56 4.50
N LEU A 49 -7.03 1.64 3.52
CA LEU A 49 -5.98 0.62 3.45
C LEU A 49 -4.59 1.19 3.16
N ARG A 50 -4.46 2.38 2.56
CA ARG A 50 -3.17 3.07 2.47
C ARG A 50 -2.63 3.50 3.82
N LYS A 51 -3.52 3.81 4.78
CA LYS A 51 -3.17 4.19 6.15
C LYS A 51 -3.08 2.98 7.08
N LEU A 52 -3.96 2.01 6.87
CA LEU A 52 -4.12 0.81 7.70
C LEU A 52 -4.07 -0.45 6.82
N PRO A 53 -2.89 -0.82 6.30
CA PRO A 53 -2.75 -1.83 5.25
C PRO A 53 -3.02 -3.28 5.67
N ARG A 54 -3.31 -3.52 6.95
CA ARG A 54 -3.64 -4.82 7.51
C ARG A 54 -5.03 -4.84 8.17
N HIS A 55 -5.88 -3.85 7.87
CA HIS A 55 -7.21 -3.76 8.44
C HIS A 55 -8.17 -4.70 7.69
N LEU A 56 -8.37 -5.89 8.25
CA LEU A 56 -9.14 -6.97 7.64
C LEU A 56 -10.60 -6.60 7.29
N PRO A 57 -11.36 -5.88 8.15
CA PRO A 57 -12.73 -5.50 7.82
C PRO A 57 -12.82 -4.63 6.56
N THR A 58 -11.89 -3.68 6.40
CA THR A 58 -11.87 -2.82 5.21
C THR A 58 -11.50 -3.61 3.95
N TYR A 59 -10.64 -4.62 4.07
CA TYR A 59 -10.36 -5.54 2.96
C TYR A 59 -11.59 -6.32 2.50
N GLN A 60 -12.39 -6.83 3.44
CA GLN A 60 -13.61 -7.57 3.11
C GLN A 60 -14.62 -6.69 2.38
N ARG A 61 -14.78 -5.44 2.84
CA ARG A 61 -15.64 -4.44 2.18
C ARG A 61 -15.16 -4.09 0.78
N LEU A 62 -13.85 -3.88 0.61
CA LEU A 62 -13.27 -3.65 -0.71
C LEU A 62 -13.49 -4.86 -1.64
N LEU A 63 -13.34 -6.08 -1.13
CA LEU A 63 -13.60 -7.30 -1.89
C LEU A 63 -15.06 -7.35 -2.36
N ARG A 64 -16.02 -7.07 -1.45
CA ARG A 64 -17.45 -6.98 -1.78
C ARG A 64 -17.71 -5.92 -2.86
N ALA A 65 -17.12 -4.73 -2.74
CA ALA A 65 -17.21 -3.67 -3.74
C ALA A 65 -16.70 -4.14 -5.12
N THR A 66 -15.54 -4.80 -5.17
CA THR A 66 -15.00 -5.31 -6.43
C THR A 66 -15.87 -6.39 -7.08
N TRP A 67 -16.60 -7.17 -6.28
CA TRP A 67 -17.53 -8.18 -6.78
C TRP A 67 -18.79 -7.55 -7.37
N LEU A 68 -19.33 -6.52 -6.70
CA LEU A 68 -20.45 -5.74 -7.24
C LEU A 68 -20.09 -5.07 -8.56
N LEU A 69 -18.86 -4.56 -8.67
CA LEU A 69 -18.33 -3.98 -9.92
C LEU A 69 -17.93 -5.02 -10.97
N LYS A 70 -18.09 -6.33 -10.70
CA LYS A 70 -17.68 -7.44 -11.58
C LYS A 70 -16.19 -7.43 -11.95
N ARG A 71 -15.33 -6.85 -11.10
CA ARG A 71 -13.87 -6.76 -11.30
C ARG A 71 -13.19 -7.99 -10.70
N TRP A 72 -13.52 -9.16 -11.24
CA TRP A 72 -13.17 -10.47 -10.67
C TRP A 72 -11.67 -10.68 -10.47
N ASP A 73 -10.84 -10.29 -11.45
CA ASP A 73 -9.39 -10.42 -11.35
C ASP A 73 -8.79 -9.60 -10.22
N GLU A 74 -9.35 -8.40 -10.00
CA GLU A 74 -8.89 -7.51 -8.96
C GLU A 74 -9.20 -8.04 -7.57
N GLY A 75 -10.44 -8.45 -7.32
CA GLY A 75 -10.76 -9.02 -6.01
C GLY A 75 -10.10 -10.39 -5.78
N ARG A 76 -9.81 -11.20 -6.81
CA ARG A 76 -8.98 -12.41 -6.64
C ARG A 76 -7.58 -12.03 -6.14
N ARG A 77 -6.97 -11.01 -6.74
CA ARG A 77 -5.66 -10.49 -6.31
C ARG A 77 -5.73 -9.93 -4.88
N LEU A 78 -6.79 -9.22 -4.53
CA LEU A 78 -6.97 -8.66 -3.18
C LEU A 78 -7.19 -9.75 -2.13
N GLY A 79 -7.97 -10.79 -2.43
CA GLY A 79 -8.15 -11.94 -1.56
C GLY A 79 -6.83 -12.67 -1.26
N ALA A 80 -5.99 -12.89 -2.28
CA ALA A 80 -4.66 -13.47 -2.10
C ALA A 80 -3.73 -12.58 -1.26
N GLN A 81 -3.80 -11.25 -1.42
CA GLN A 81 -3.04 -10.31 -0.60
C GLN A 81 -3.48 -10.33 0.87
N ALA A 82 -4.79 -10.34 1.12
CA ALA A 82 -5.35 -10.42 2.47
C ALA A 82 -4.95 -11.73 3.17
N ALA A 83 -5.06 -12.87 2.48
CA ALA A 83 -4.66 -14.17 3.03
C ALA A 83 -3.15 -14.28 3.32
N SER A 84 -2.31 -13.62 2.52
CA SER A 84 -0.85 -13.60 2.72
C SER A 84 -0.39 -12.53 3.73
N GLY A 85 -1.30 -11.76 4.33
CA GLY A 85 -0.97 -10.64 5.22
C GLY A 85 -0.18 -9.52 4.52
N ARG A 86 -0.19 -9.50 3.18
CA ARG A 86 0.54 -8.52 2.37
C ARG A 86 -0.26 -7.21 2.29
N PRO A 87 0.40 -6.05 2.43
CA PRO A 87 -0.25 -4.75 2.31
C PRO A 87 -0.79 -4.55 0.89
N GLN A 88 -1.87 -3.78 0.75
CA GLN A 88 -2.55 -3.55 -0.52
C GLN A 88 -1.58 -2.89 -1.49
N GLN A 89 -1.29 -3.54 -2.61
CA GLN A 89 -0.54 -2.93 -3.69
C GLN A 89 -1.49 -2.39 -4.77
N PRO A 90 -1.32 -1.14 -5.23
CA PRO A 90 -2.07 -0.60 -6.35
C PRO A 90 -1.84 -1.46 -7.59
N ALA A 91 -2.88 -1.61 -8.43
CA ALA A 91 -2.84 -2.45 -9.62
C ALA A 91 -1.74 -2.09 -10.66
N GLY A 92 -1.02 -0.98 -10.48
CA GLY A 92 0.06 -0.53 -11.37
C GLY A 92 1.50 -0.69 -10.86
N VAL A 93 1.74 -1.17 -9.63
CA VAL A 93 3.10 -1.22 -9.05
C VAL A 93 3.84 -2.54 -9.39
N ALA A 94 3.11 -3.59 -9.76
CA ALA A 94 3.66 -4.94 -9.90
C ALA A 94 4.47 -5.22 -11.20
N ARG A 95 4.84 -4.23 -12.03
CA ARG A 95 5.59 -4.51 -13.28
C ARG A 95 6.75 -3.59 -13.65
N ARG A 96 7.13 -2.60 -12.82
CA ARG A 96 8.27 -1.70 -13.11
C ARG A 96 9.59 -2.03 -12.39
N GLY A 97 9.62 -3.01 -11.50
CA GLY A 97 10.82 -3.35 -10.71
C GLY A 97 11.64 -4.56 -11.19
N ALA A 98 11.14 -5.34 -12.15
CA ALA A 98 11.83 -6.54 -12.63
C ALA A 98 12.89 -6.21 -13.71
N CYS A 99 12.66 -5.20 -14.55
CA CYS A 99 13.64 -4.80 -15.58
C CYS A 99 14.79 -3.95 -15.04
N SER A 100 14.58 -3.20 -13.96
CA SER A 100 15.60 -2.25 -13.47
C SER A 100 16.79 -2.95 -12.80
N ARG A 101 16.63 -4.09 -12.11
CA ARG A 101 17.78 -4.79 -11.49
C ARG A 101 18.74 -5.48 -12.47
N ALA A 102 18.27 -5.85 -13.67
CA ALA A 102 19.14 -6.43 -14.69
C ALA A 102 20.04 -5.36 -15.34
N ALA A 103 19.53 -4.14 -15.53
CA ALA A 103 20.26 -3.03 -16.15
C ALA A 103 21.44 -2.54 -15.28
N TRP A 104 21.30 -2.53 -13.96
CA TRP A 104 22.38 -2.09 -13.04
C TRP A 104 23.55 -3.07 -12.92
N ARG A 105 23.37 -4.36 -13.26
CA ARG A 105 24.48 -5.34 -13.27
C ARG A 105 25.28 -5.34 -14.58
N ALA A 106 24.73 -4.76 -15.65
CA ALA A 106 25.41 -4.65 -16.94
C ALA A 106 26.33 -3.42 -17.05
N SER A 107 26.11 -2.37 -16.23
CA SER A 107 26.89 -1.13 -16.25
C SER A 107 28.16 -1.16 -15.38
N ALA A 108 28.37 -2.21 -14.58
CA ALA A 108 29.54 -2.35 -13.70
C ALA A 108 30.68 -3.17 -14.33
N ARG A 109 30.98 -2.96 -15.63
CA ARG A 109 32.25 -3.40 -16.21
C ARG A 109 33.24 -2.22 -16.17
N PRO A 110 34.27 -2.25 -15.30
CA PRO A 110 35.32 -1.24 -15.35
C PRO A 110 36.04 -1.32 -16.69
N ARG A 111 35.93 -0.26 -17.50
CA ARG A 111 36.73 -0.05 -18.72
C ARG A 111 38.13 0.40 -18.29
N HIS A 112 38.91 -0.52 -17.74
CA HIS A 112 40.34 -0.30 -17.46
C HIS A 112 41.17 -1.34 -18.20
N LEU A 113 41.22 -1.21 -19.53
CA LEU A 113 42.32 -1.74 -20.34
C LEU A 113 42.35 -1.05 -21.71
N ALA A 114 42.62 0.25 -21.68
CA ALA A 114 43.11 0.99 -22.85
C ALA A 114 44.48 1.56 -22.47
N ALA A 115 45.49 0.69 -22.47
CA ALA A 115 46.88 1.07 -22.29
C ALA A 115 47.74 0.26 -23.27
N ARG A 116 48.07 0.89 -24.41
CA ARG A 116 49.41 0.96 -25.02
C ARG A 116 49.28 1.72 -26.35
N LEU A 117 49.58 3.01 -26.33
CA LEU A 117 50.84 3.58 -26.87
C LEU A 117 50.95 3.29 -28.38
N ARG A 118 50.45 4.20 -29.23
CA ARG A 118 51.30 5.20 -29.92
C ARG A 118 52.68 4.67 -30.30
N GLY A 119 52.82 4.29 -31.56
CA GLY A 119 54.08 4.30 -32.31
C GLY A 119 53.76 4.86 -33.69
N ARG A 120 54.05 6.15 -33.89
CA ARG A 120 53.78 6.94 -35.09
C ARG A 120 54.91 6.73 -36.11
N SER A 121 54.54 6.81 -37.39
CA SER A 121 55.28 6.59 -38.63
C SER A 121 56.68 7.20 -38.76
N LEU A 122 57.45 6.53 -39.64
CA LEU A 122 58.43 7.01 -40.66
C LEU A 122 58.81 8.50 -40.65
#